data_AF-A0A523G3J6-F1
#
_entry.id   AF-A0A523G3J6-F1
#
_cell.length_a   1.000
_cell.length_b   1.000
_cell.length_c   1.000
_cell.angle_alpha   90.00
_cell.angle_beta   90.00
_cell.angle_gamma   90.00
#
_symmetry.space_group_name_H-M   'P 1'
#
loop_
_entity.id
_entity.type
_entity.pdbx_description
1 polymer ?
#
loop_
_entity_poly.entity_id
_entity_poly.type
_entity_poly.pdbx_seq_one_letter_code
_entity_poly.pdbx_strand_id
1 'polypeptide(L)'
;MSNSQICVQLILKDLKYHRMIKEFDELGIIPAHQDTLEIYPAVAFLQGIAENKISDLWYDIYNDHMQKGLKCPENDIKALEEIAQICYRKLQDCLSVEKG
;
A
#
# COMPACT_ATOMS: atom_id res chain seq x y z
N MET A 1 18.82 -2.51 5.16
CA MET A 1 17.40 -2.10 5.29
C MET A 1 16.63 -3.33 5.76
N SER A 2 15.76 -3.22 6.77
CA SER A 2 15.00 -4.37 7.28
C SER A 2 13.83 -4.74 6.37
N ASN A 3 13.33 -5.99 6.44
CA ASN A 3 12.15 -6.40 5.67
C ASN A 3 10.94 -5.49 5.96
N SER A 4 10.74 -5.08 7.21
CA SER A 4 9.69 -4.13 7.59
C SER A 4 9.83 -2.78 6.88
N GLN A 5 11.05 -2.27 6.76
CA GLN A 5 11.31 -1.03 6.01
C GLN A 5 11.04 -1.23 4.51
N ILE A 6 11.38 -2.38 3.94
CA ILE A 6 11.07 -2.71 2.53
C ILE A 6 9.55 -2.75 2.32
N CYS A 7 8.79 -3.39 3.20
CA CYS A 7 7.31 -3.44 3.09
C CYS A 7 6.69 -2.04 3.12
N VAL A 8 7.13 -1.15 4.01
CA VAL A 8 6.67 0.24 4.04
C VAL A 8 7.01 0.96 2.74
N GLN A 9 8.20 0.76 2.20
CA GLN A 9 8.60 1.37 0.92
C GLN A 9 7.81 0.83 -0.27
N LEU A 10 7.42 -0.44 -0.27
CA LEU A 10 6.53 -1.01 -1.29
C LEU A 10 5.14 -0.35 -1.23
N ILE A 11 4.54 -0.27 -0.04
CA ILE A 11 3.26 0.41 0.17
C ILE A 11 3.34 1.87 -0.29
N LEU A 12 4.40 2.58 0.09
CA LEU A 12 4.60 3.97 -0.32
C LEU A 12 4.69 4.13 -1.84
N LYS A 13 5.41 3.22 -2.52
CA LYS A 13 5.53 3.24 -3.99
C LYS A 13 4.17 3.03 -4.65
N ASP A 14 3.37 2.10 -4.14
CA ASP A 14 2.06 1.81 -4.71
C ASP A 14 1.06 2.96 -4.45
N LEU A 15 1.09 3.59 -3.28
CA LEU A 15 0.30 4.80 -3.01
C LEU A 15 0.67 5.96 -3.95
N LYS A 16 1.97 6.17 -4.21
CA LYS A 16 2.45 7.19 -5.15
C LYS A 16 2.00 6.88 -6.58
N TYR A 17 2.05 5.61 -6.99
CA TYR A 17 1.58 5.18 -8.30
C TYR A 17 0.09 5.48 -8.48
N HIS A 18 -0.77 5.06 -7.55
CA HIS A 18 -2.22 5.31 -7.62
C HIS A 18 -2.56 6.80 -7.66
N ARG A 19 -1.79 7.62 -6.93
CA ARG A 19 -1.98 9.07 -6.97
C ARG A 19 -1.61 9.66 -8.34
N MET A 20 -0.48 9.26 -8.92
CA MET A 20 -0.09 9.66 -10.28
C MET A 20 -1.16 9.24 -11.32
N ILE A 21 -1.71 8.03 -11.19
CA ILE A 21 -2.79 7.56 -12.08
C ILE A 21 -4.04 8.45 -11.95
N LYS A 22 -4.42 8.85 -10.74
CA LYS A 22 -5.52 9.78 -10.51
C LYS A 22 -5.25 11.17 -11.09
N GLU A 23 -4.03 11.70 -10.93
CA GLU A 23 -3.61 12.98 -11.52
C GLU A 23 -3.70 12.95 -13.06
N PHE A 24 -3.34 11.82 -13.70
CA PHE A 24 -3.53 11.64 -15.15
C PHE A 24 -5.00 11.61 -15.56
N ASP A 25 -5.84 10.90 -14.81
CA ASP A 25 -7.29 10.82 -15.07
C ASP A 25 -7.95 12.22 -14.99
N GLU A 26 -7.56 13.04 -14.00
CA GLU A 26 -8.03 14.43 -13.85
C GLU A 26 -7.61 15.33 -15.03
N LEU A 27 -6.51 14.99 -15.72
CA LEU A 27 -6.05 15.66 -16.94
C LEU A 27 -6.65 15.09 -18.22
N GLY A 28 -7.53 14.08 -18.13
CA GLY A 28 -8.10 13.37 -19.27
C GLY A 28 -7.08 12.49 -20.01
N ILE A 29 -5.95 12.16 -19.37
CA ILE A 29 -4.91 11.28 -19.90
C ILE A 29 -5.22 9.87 -19.41
N ILE A 30 -5.58 8.98 -20.32
CA ILE A 30 -5.77 7.56 -19.99
C ILE A 30 -4.40 6.88 -19.99
N PRO A 31 -3.89 6.39 -18.84
CA PRO A 31 -2.62 5.69 -18.81
C PRO A 31 -2.72 4.39 -19.61
N ALA A 32 -1.68 4.06 -20.38
CA ALA A 32 -1.63 2.82 -21.17
C ALA A 32 -1.71 1.55 -20.29
N HIS A 33 -1.33 1.67 -19.01
CA HIS A 33 -1.41 0.63 -17.99
C HIS A 33 -2.03 1.24 -16.73
N GLN A 34 -3.18 0.71 -16.31
CA GLN A 34 -3.87 1.07 -15.07
C GLN A 34 -3.70 -0.01 -13.98
N ASP A 35 -2.93 -1.06 -14.27
CA ASP A 35 -2.77 -2.18 -13.35
C ASP A 35 -2.03 -1.72 -12.09
N THR A 36 -2.59 -2.05 -10.93
CA THR A 36 -1.93 -1.84 -9.64
C THR A 36 -0.60 -2.59 -9.61
N LEU A 37 0.40 -2.13 -8.84
CA LEU A 37 1.70 -2.81 -8.76
C LEU A 37 1.62 -4.21 -8.09
N GLU A 38 0.43 -4.66 -7.67
CA GLU A 38 0.17 -5.93 -6.96
C GLU A 38 1.28 -6.25 -5.95
N ILE A 39 1.49 -5.37 -4.98
CA ILE A 39 2.64 -5.48 -4.07
C ILE A 39 2.45 -6.50 -2.94
N TYR A 40 1.24 -7.02 -2.75
CA TYR A 40 0.91 -7.91 -1.63
C TYR A 40 1.66 -9.26 -1.65
N PRO A 41 1.96 -9.92 -2.80
CA PRO A 41 2.78 -11.13 -2.82
C PRO A 41 4.21 -10.86 -2.36
N ALA A 42 4.77 -9.70 -2.73
CA ALA A 42 6.09 -9.28 -2.26
C ALA A 42 6.10 -9.01 -0.74
N VAL A 43 5.03 -8.40 -0.22
CA VAL A 43 4.85 -8.23 1.24
C VAL A 43 4.75 -9.58 1.94
N ALA A 44 3.98 -10.54 1.40
CA ALA A 44 3.85 -11.89 1.96
C ALA A 44 5.19 -12.62 2.03
N PHE A 45 5.96 -12.58 0.95
CA PHE A 45 7.31 -13.14 0.88
C PHE A 45 8.23 -12.52 1.94
N LEU A 46 8.27 -11.19 2.04
CA LEU A 46 9.15 -10.48 2.99
C LEU A 46 8.80 -10.74 4.45
N GLN A 47 7.54 -11.07 4.73
CA GLN A 47 7.05 -11.40 6.07
C GLN A 47 7.16 -12.89 6.40
N GLY A 48 7.46 -13.75 5.42
CA GLY A 48 7.47 -15.20 5.59
C GLY A 48 6.07 -15.77 5.86
N ILE A 49 5.04 -15.19 5.25
CA ILE A 49 3.63 -15.56 5.44
C ILE A 49 3.05 -16.05 4.12
N ALA A 50 2.10 -16.98 4.17
CA ALA A 50 1.41 -17.45 2.99
C ALA A 50 0.61 -16.32 2.32
N GLU A 51 0.69 -16.24 0.99
CA GLU A 51 0.10 -15.15 0.20
C GLU A 51 -1.42 -15.01 0.41
N ASN A 52 -2.13 -16.13 0.49
CA ASN A 52 -3.57 -16.15 0.73
C ASN A 52 -3.97 -15.45 2.04
N LYS A 53 -3.16 -15.57 3.10
CA LYS A 53 -3.42 -14.88 4.38
C LYS A 53 -3.27 -13.37 4.26
N ILE A 54 -2.32 -12.91 3.45
CA ILE A 54 -2.14 -11.48 3.23
C ILE A 54 -3.22 -10.95 2.31
N SER A 55 -3.59 -11.67 1.24
CA SER A 55 -4.59 -11.23 0.26
C SER A 55 -5.90 -10.76 0.90
N ASP A 56 -6.47 -11.57 1.80
CA ASP A 56 -7.75 -11.25 2.44
C ASP A 56 -7.65 -9.98 3.31
N LEU A 57 -6.61 -9.90 4.15
CA LEU A 57 -6.36 -8.73 5.01
C LEU A 57 -5.95 -7.50 4.21
N TRP A 58 -5.27 -7.70 3.09
CA TRP A 58 -4.75 -6.65 2.26
C TRP A 58 -5.88 -5.86 1.65
N TYR A 59 -6.90 -6.51 1.10
CA TYR A 59 -8.02 -5.80 0.48
C TYR A 59 -8.72 -4.85 1.47
N ASP A 60 -8.99 -5.34 2.69
CA ASP A 60 -9.68 -4.58 3.73
C ASP A 60 -8.84 -3.41 4.28
N ILE A 61 -7.56 -3.66 4.57
CA ILE A 61 -6.67 -2.64 5.13
C ILE A 61 -6.24 -1.66 4.05
N TYR A 62 -5.85 -2.16 2.89
CA TYR A 62 -5.24 -1.35 1.84
C TYR A 62 -6.22 -0.36 1.23
N ASN A 63 -7.48 -0.75 0.99
CA ASN A 63 -8.48 0.18 0.41
C ASN A 63 -8.68 1.44 1.26
N ASP A 64 -8.77 1.31 2.58
CA ASP A 64 -8.92 2.46 3.49
C ASP A 64 -7.71 3.41 3.41
N HIS A 65 -6.49 2.86 3.33
CA HIS A 65 -5.26 3.67 3.31
C HIS A 65 -4.98 4.23 1.92
N MET A 66 -5.36 3.52 0.85
CA MET A 66 -5.33 4.02 -0.52
C MET A 66 -6.23 5.26 -0.66
N GLN A 67 -7.46 5.21 -0.15
CA GLN A 67 -8.38 6.35 -0.19
C GLN A 67 -7.84 7.57 0.59
N LYS A 68 -7.11 7.34 1.68
CA LYS A 68 -6.40 8.40 2.42
C LYS A 68 -5.23 8.96 1.62
N GLY A 69 -4.44 8.10 0.99
CA GLY A 69 -3.31 8.50 0.13
C GLY A 69 -3.74 9.37 -1.05
N LEU A 70 -4.86 9.02 -1.70
CA LEU A 70 -5.44 9.77 -2.82
C LEU A 70 -6.00 11.16 -2.44
N LYS A 71 -6.19 11.43 -1.14
CA LYS A 71 -6.66 12.72 -0.62
C LYS A 71 -5.54 13.56 -0.03
N CYS A 72 -4.32 13.02 0.04
CA CYS A 72 -3.17 13.69 0.61
C CYS A 72 -2.70 14.83 -0.31
N PRO A 73 -2.41 16.04 0.22
CA PRO A 73 -1.93 17.15 -0.59
C PRO A 73 -0.69 16.80 -1.42
N GLU A 74 -0.60 17.42 -2.60
CA GLU A 74 0.35 16.99 -3.63
C GLU A 74 1.83 17.10 -3.16
N ASN A 75 2.10 18.11 -2.36
CA ASN A 75 3.38 18.47 -1.76
C ASN A 75 3.67 17.79 -0.41
N ASP A 76 2.75 16.99 0.13
CA ASP A 76 2.90 16.36 1.44
C ASP A 76 3.35 14.89 1.35
N ILE A 77 4.59 14.71 0.87
CA ILE A 77 5.22 13.38 0.79
C ILE A 77 5.33 12.72 2.17
N LYS A 78 5.48 13.52 3.22
CA LYS A 78 5.62 13.02 4.59
C LYS A 78 4.31 12.39 5.08
N ALA A 79 3.16 12.99 4.80
CA ALA A 79 1.88 12.39 5.12
C ALA A 79 1.62 11.07 4.36
N LEU A 80 2.06 10.96 3.10
CA LEU A 80 2.03 9.68 2.35
C LEU A 80 2.90 8.60 3.02
N GLU A 81 4.08 8.96 3.50
CA GLU A 81 4.95 8.05 4.26
C GLU A 81 4.31 7.60 5.57
N GLU A 82 3.64 8.49 6.29
CA GLU A 82 2.90 8.17 7.51
C GLU A 82 1.73 7.21 7.23
N ILE A 83 0.97 7.43 6.14
CA ILE A 83 -0.10 6.51 5.71
C ILE A 83 0.48 5.12 5.40
N ALA A 84 1.61 5.04 4.70
CA ALA A 84 2.25 3.77 4.39
C ALA A 84 2.69 3.01 5.67
N GLN A 85 3.23 3.74 6.65
CA GLN A 85 3.61 3.18 7.94
C GLN A 85 2.40 2.68 8.74
N ILE A 86 1.29 3.43 8.75
CA ILE A 86 0.05 3.04 9.43
C ILE A 86 -0.56 1.81 8.77
N CYS A 87 -0.61 1.77 7.43
CA CYS A 87 -1.08 0.63 6.67
C CYS A 87 -0.30 -0.64 7.01
N TYR A 88 1.04 -0.55 7.01
CA TYR A 88 1.89 -1.67 7.39
C TYR A 88 1.66 -2.09 8.85
N ARG A 89 1.53 -1.14 9.78
CA ARG A 89 1.28 -1.45 11.20
C ARG A 89 -0.03 -2.20 11.40
N LYS A 90 -1.12 -1.76 10.78
CA LYS A 90 -2.40 -2.48 10.86
C LYS A 90 -2.32 -3.89 10.29
N LEU A 91 -1.59 -4.07 9.19
CA LEU A 91 -1.33 -5.41 8.65
C LEU A 91 -0.61 -6.29 9.68
N GLN A 92 0.41 -5.75 10.35
CA GLN A 92 1.11 -6.47 11.42
C GLN A 92 0.20 -6.82 12.60
N ASP A 93 -0.67 -5.90 13.02
CA ASP A 93 -1.61 -6.12 14.12
C ASP A 93 -2.57 -7.27 13.78
N CYS A 94 -3.16 -7.28 12.58
CA CYS A 94 -4.03 -8.35 12.12
C CYS A 94 -3.33 -9.72 12.06
N LEU A 95 -2.10 -9.75 11.52
CA LEU A 95 -1.30 -10.97 11.42
C LEU A 95 -0.81 -11.49 12.79
N SER A 96 -0.77 -10.63 13.80
CA SER A 96 -0.38 -11.01 15.17
C SER A 96 -1.55 -11.60 15.96
N VAL A 97 -2.78 -11.14 15.70
CA VAL A 97 -4.00 -11.68 16.33
C VAL A 97 -4.28 -13.12 15.89
N GLU A 98 -3.96 -13.49 14.65
CA GLU A 98 -4.11 -14.88 14.17
C GLU A 98 -3.14 -15.89 14.80
N LYS A 99 -2.11 -15.43 15.53
CA LYS A 99 -1.12 -16.31 16.16
C LYS A 99 -1.45 -16.65 17.62
N GLY A 100 -2.54 -16.09 18.17
CA GLY A 100 -2.98 -16.30 19.56
C GLY A 100 -4.27 -17.12 19.64
#